data_AF-A0A0J7KSJ7-F1
#
_entry.id   AF-A0A0J7KSJ7-F1
#
_cell.length_a   1.000
_cell.length_b   1.000
_cell.length_c   1.000
_cell.angle_alpha   90.00
_cell.angle_beta   90.00
_cell.angle_gamma   90.00
#
_symmetry.space_group_name_H-M   'P 1'
#
loop_
_entity.id
_entity.type
_entity.pdbx_description
1 polymer ?
#
loop_
_entity_poly.entity_id
_entity_poly.type
_entity_poly.pdbx_seq_one_letter_code
_entity_poly.pdbx_strand_id
1 'polypeptide(L)'
;MSVVPLPKVRCSSPKTRKYPVDVPGTANISCGHKLRERKNCQVAKYHDKSIFEGSEKDKREYEQFLKTLEFEKETDRKIRNKNLRRRVQQGILTHDNF
;
A
#
# COMPACT_ATOMS: atom_id res chain seq x y z
N MET A 1 17.29 -2.69 5.24
CA MET A 1 16.19 -3.67 5.38
C MET A 1 15.00 -2.98 6.03
N SER A 2 13.98 -2.62 5.27
CA SER A 2 12.74 -2.05 5.82
C SER A 2 11.89 -3.18 6.42
N VAL A 3 11.70 -3.18 7.73
CA VAL A 3 10.86 -4.15 8.43
C VAL A 3 9.41 -3.71 8.27
N VAL A 4 8.72 -4.23 7.25
CA VAL A 4 7.27 -4.05 7.12
C VAL A 4 6.61 -4.76 8.32
N PRO A 5 5.86 -4.04 9.18
CA PRO A 5 5.23 -4.69 10.34
C PRO A 5 4.16 -5.66 9.87
N LEU A 6 4.35 -6.95 10.16
CA LEU A 6 3.31 -7.95 9.90
C LEU A 6 2.11 -7.67 10.83
N PRO A 7 0.88 -7.80 10.34
CA PRO A 7 -0.31 -7.53 11.12
C PRO A 7 -0.36 -8.45 12.35
N LYS A 8 -0.41 -7.85 13.54
CA LYS A 8 -0.47 -8.59 14.81
C LYS A 8 -1.85 -9.23 14.95
N VAL A 9 -1.89 -10.56 14.89
CA VAL A 9 -3.12 -11.32 15.20
C VAL A 9 -3.31 -11.35 16.72
N ARG A 10 -4.40 -10.73 17.20
CA ARG A 10 -4.81 -10.81 18.60
C ARG A 10 -5.83 -11.91 18.74
N CYS A 11 -5.45 -13.01 19.39
CA CYS A 11 -6.36 -14.09 19.74
C CYS A 11 -6.73 -14.04 21.22
N SER A 12 -7.92 -14.50 21.58
CA SER A 12 -8.24 -14.72 22.99
C SER A 12 -7.36 -15.83 23.58
N SER A 13 -7.30 -15.91 24.91
CA SER A 13 -6.69 -17.05 25.58
C SER A 13 -7.29 -18.37 25.05
N PRO A 14 -6.46 -19.42 24.90
CA PRO A 14 -6.98 -20.73 24.54
C PRO A 14 -7.96 -21.18 25.62
N LYS A 15 -9.09 -21.76 25.21
CA LYS A 15 -10.11 -22.24 26.16
C LYS A 15 -9.47 -23.17 27.19
N THR A 16 -9.80 -22.95 28.46
CA THR A 16 -9.48 -23.90 29.53
C THR A 16 -10.29 -25.19 29.30
N ARG A 17 -9.61 -26.34 29.35
CA ARG A 17 -10.22 -27.65 29.09
C ARG A 17 -10.95 -28.11 30.37
N LYS A 18 -12.10 -28.77 30.22
CA LYS A 18 -12.81 -29.43 31.34
C LYS A 18 -12.25 -30.81 31.70
N TYR A 19 -11.42 -31.40 30.83
CA TYR A 19 -10.91 -32.77 30.90
C TYR A 19 -9.39 -32.82 30.65
N PRO A 20 -8.65 -33.85 31.09
CA PRO A 20 -7.20 -33.97 30.89
C PRO A 20 -6.81 -34.12 29.42
N VAL A 21 -5.56 -33.75 29.06
CA VAL A 21 -5.03 -33.84 27.69
C VAL A 21 -4.88 -35.30 27.29
N ASP A 22 -5.39 -35.68 26.12
CA ASP A 22 -5.18 -37.02 25.61
C ASP A 22 -3.77 -37.09 25.06
N VAL A 23 -2.94 -37.89 25.72
CA VAL A 23 -1.52 -38.05 25.40
C VAL A 23 -1.38 -39.12 24.33
N PRO A 24 -0.44 -38.99 23.36
CA PRO A 24 -0.13 -40.08 22.43
C PRO A 24 0.08 -41.39 23.19
N GLY A 25 -0.64 -42.46 22.80
CA GLY A 25 -0.63 -43.75 23.50
C GLY A 25 -1.89 -44.06 24.32
N THR A 26 -2.84 -43.13 24.41
CA THR A 26 -4.18 -43.38 24.98
C THR A 26 -5.08 -44.08 23.96
N ALA A 27 -5.86 -45.07 24.42
CA ALA A 27 -6.76 -45.84 23.55
C ALA A 27 -7.80 -44.92 22.90
N ASN A 28 -8.04 -45.09 21.59
CA ASN A 28 -8.99 -44.33 20.76
C ASN A 28 -8.63 -42.87 20.44
N ILE A 29 -7.37 -42.43 20.63
CA ILE A 29 -6.93 -41.09 20.20
C ILE A 29 -6.06 -41.17 18.95
N SER A 30 -6.58 -40.64 17.83
CA SER A 30 -5.81 -40.47 16.59
C SER A 30 -4.63 -39.53 16.84
N CYS A 31 -3.46 -39.87 16.29
CA CYS A 31 -2.21 -39.09 16.37
C CYS A 31 -2.29 -37.64 15.84
N GLY A 32 -3.43 -37.21 15.29
CA GLY A 32 -3.71 -35.82 14.90
C GLY A 32 -4.35 -34.98 16.02
N HIS A 33 -3.81 -35.02 17.24
CA HIS A 33 -4.38 -34.27 18.38
C HIS A 33 -4.53 -32.79 18.01
N LYS A 34 -5.79 -32.30 17.99
CA LYS A 34 -6.11 -30.93 17.57
C LYS A 34 -5.37 -29.95 18.49
N LEU A 35 -4.41 -29.22 17.93
CA LEU A 35 -3.78 -28.08 18.60
C LEU A 35 -4.90 -27.16 19.12
N ARG A 36 -4.76 -26.67 20.36
CA ARG A 36 -5.80 -25.88 21.05
C ARG A 36 -6.34 -24.79 20.11
N GLU A 37 -7.59 -24.93 19.69
CA GLU A 37 -8.23 -23.93 18.84
C GLU A 37 -8.37 -22.62 19.63
N ARG A 38 -7.59 -21.61 19.23
CA ARG A 38 -7.78 -20.24 19.70
C ARG A 38 -9.08 -19.73 19.11
N LYS A 39 -9.98 -19.20 19.94
CA LYS A 39 -11.22 -18.56 19.46
C LYS A 39 -11.01 -17.05 19.34
N ASN A 40 -11.87 -16.39 18.56
CA ASN A 40 -11.94 -14.93 18.45
C ASN A 40 -10.61 -14.26 18.07
N CYS A 41 -9.87 -14.85 17.14
CA CYS A 41 -8.70 -14.19 16.56
C CYS A 41 -9.15 -13.04 15.68
N GLN A 42 -8.71 -11.83 16.00
CA GLN A 42 -8.90 -10.65 15.18
C GLN A 42 -7.55 -10.18 14.68
N VAL A 43 -7.48 -9.89 13.38
CA VAL A 43 -6.33 -9.20 12.80
C VAL A 43 -6.39 -7.76 13.28
N ALA A 44 -5.51 -7.38 14.19
CA ALA A 44 -5.43 -5.99 14.62
C ALA A 44 -4.95 -5.16 13.44
N LYS A 45 -5.79 -4.24 12.95
CA LYS A 45 -5.37 -3.24 11.97
C LYS A 45 -4.27 -2.42 12.62
N TYR A 46 -3.08 -2.48 12.05
CA TYR A 46 -1.99 -1.60 12.38
C TYR A 46 -2.41 -0.18 11.96
N HIS A 47 -2.87 0.61 12.92
CA HIS A 47 -3.01 2.05 12.74
C HIS A 47 -1.75 2.70 13.26
N ASP A 48 -0.66 2.57 12.50
CA ASP A 48 0.53 3.39 12.71
C ASP A 48 0.19 4.81 12.30
N LYS A 49 -0.43 5.55 13.22
CA LYS A 49 -0.64 6.99 13.10
C LYS A 49 0.71 7.75 13.03
N SER A 50 1.82 7.08 13.37
CA SER A 50 3.17 7.64 13.35
C SER A 50 3.80 7.76 11.96
N ILE A 51 3.24 7.11 10.93
CA ILE A 51 3.75 7.27 9.55
C ILE A 51 3.40 8.66 9.00
N PHE A 52 2.38 9.33 9.57
CA PHE A 52 1.89 10.63 9.12
C PHE A 52 2.41 11.82 9.93
N GLU A 53 3.24 11.60 10.96
CA GLU A 53 4.01 12.69 11.59
C GLU A 53 5.28 12.95 10.78
N GLY A 54 5.10 13.28 9.50
CA GLY A 54 6.15 13.90 8.70
C GLY A 54 6.54 15.22 9.36
N SER A 55 7.84 15.41 9.56
CA SER A 55 8.40 16.64 10.12
C SER A 55 7.99 17.85 9.27
N GLU A 56 7.98 19.06 9.82
CA GLU A 56 7.65 20.26 9.03
C GLU A 56 8.52 20.41 7.77
N LYS A 57 9.71 19.81 7.75
CA LYS A 57 10.59 19.76 6.58
C LYS A 57 9.99 18.90 5.47
N ASP A 58 9.46 17.73 5.80
CA ASP A 58 8.84 16.81 4.82
C ASP A 58 7.62 17.45 4.16
N LYS A 59 6.86 18.27 4.91
CA LYS A 59 5.73 19.04 4.34
C LYS A 59 6.20 20.09 3.35
N ARG A 60 7.26 20.83 3.67
CA ARG A 60 7.83 21.85 2.77
C ARG A 60 8.42 21.24 1.51
N GLU A 61 9.13 20.13 1.63
CA GLU A 61 9.67 19.39 0.49
C GLU A 61 8.56 18.85 -0.41
N TYR A 62 7.50 18.31 0.19
CA TYR A 62 6.32 17.86 -0.56
C TYR A 62 5.61 19.00 -1.30
N GLU A 63 5.41 20.15 -0.65
CA GLU A 63 4.83 21.34 -1.30
C GLU A 63 5.70 21.88 -2.44
N GLN A 64 7.02 21.86 -2.29
CA GLN A 64 7.95 22.23 -3.36
C GLN A 64 7.84 21.26 -4.53
N PHE A 65 7.79 19.95 -4.26
CA PHE A 65 7.61 18.94 -5.29
C PHE A 65 6.30 19.16 -6.08
N LEU A 66 5.19 19.44 -5.39
CA LEU A 66 3.91 19.72 -6.04
C LEU A 66 3.99 20.95 -6.97
N LYS A 67 4.61 22.04 -6.52
CA LYS A 67 4.78 23.25 -7.35
C LYS A 67 5.61 22.98 -8.59
N THR A 68 6.70 22.22 -8.47
CA THR A 68 7.52 21.82 -9.62
C THR A 68 6.71 20.99 -10.61
N LEU A 69 5.93 20.04 -10.11
CA LEU A 69 5.11 19.15 -10.93
C LEU A 69 4.01 19.91 -11.68
N GLU A 70 3.39 20.91 -11.06
CA GLU A 70 2.43 21.80 -11.72
C GLU A 70 3.09 22.62 -12.84
N PHE A 71 4.28 23.18 -12.58
CA PHE A 71 5.04 23.91 -13.59
C PHE A 71 5.42 23.04 -14.78
N GLU A 72 5.90 21.82 -14.54
CA GLU A 72 6.22 20.84 -15.58
C GLU A 72 4.99 20.51 -16.44
N LYS A 73 3.83 20.27 -15.81
CA LYS A 73 2.58 20.03 -16.55
C LYS A 73 2.18 21.20 -17.44
N GLU A 74 2.28 22.44 -16.94
CA GLU A 74 1.96 23.62 -17.73
C GLU A 74 2.91 23.80 -18.92
N THR A 75 4.20 23.62 -18.69
CA THR A 75 5.24 23.76 -19.71
C THR A 75 5.09 22.69 -20.80
N ASP A 76 4.87 21.42 -20.41
CA ASP A 76 4.58 20.33 -21.34
C ASP A 76 3.36 20.62 -22.21
N ARG A 77 2.28 21.12 -21.61
CA ARG A 77 1.08 21.52 -22.34
C ARG A 77 1.39 22.61 -23.36
N LYS A 78 2.16 23.64 -22.99
CA LYS A 78 2.59 24.72 -23.89
C LYS A 78 3.45 24.19 -25.03
N ILE A 79 4.39 23.29 -24.75
CA ILE A 79 5.26 22.67 -25.76
C ILE A 79 4.44 21.84 -26.76
N ARG A 80 3.53 20.99 -26.28
CA ARG A 80 2.64 20.18 -27.13
C ARG A 80 1.80 21.07 -28.05
N ASN A 81 1.20 22.13 -27.51
CA ASN A 81 0.40 23.06 -28.31
C ASN A 81 1.23 23.79 -29.38
N LYS A 82 2.45 24.21 -29.04
CA LYS A 82 3.37 24.85 -30.00
C LYS A 82 3.75 23.89 -31.12
N ASN A 83 4.03 22.63 -30.81
CA ASN A 83 4.35 21.61 -31.79
C ASN A 83 3.17 21.30 -32.72
N LEU A 84 1.95 21.19 -32.17
CA LEU A 84 0.74 21.01 -32.98
C LEU A 84 0.54 22.17 -33.96
N ARG A 85 0.63 23.43 -33.47
CA ARG A 85 0.52 24.61 -34.33
C ARG A 85 1.56 24.62 -35.47
N ARG A 86 2.81 24.28 -35.15
CA ARG A 86 3.88 24.15 -36.15
C ARG A 86 3.56 23.10 -37.21
N ARG A 87 3.09 21.92 -36.81
CA ARG A 87 2.70 20.84 -37.73
C ARG A 87 1.55 21.27 -38.65
N VAL A 88 0.54 21.93 -38.10
CA VAL A 88 -0.59 22.46 -38.89
C VAL A 88 -0.10 23.50 -39.90
N GLN A 89 0.72 24.45 -39.47
CA GLN A 89 1.30 25.46 -40.37
C GLN A 89 2.14 24.84 -41.49
N GLN A 90 2.97 23.84 -41.16
CA GLN A 90 3.74 23.10 -42.16
C GLN A 90 2.82 22.39 -43.16
N GLY A 91 1.76 21.73 -42.69
CA GLY A 91 0.77 21.07 -43.55
C GLY A 91 0.06 22.03 -44.50
N ILE A 92 -0.34 23.21 -44.01
CA ILE A 92 -0.95 24.27 -44.84
C ILE A 92 0.04 24.74 -45.92
N LEU A 93 1.26 25.09 -45.52
CA LEU A 93 2.31 25.54 -46.45
C LEU A 93 2.63 24.47 -47.50
N THR A 94 2.60 23.18 -47.16
CA THR A 94 2.81 22.11 -48.15
C THR A 94 1.65 21.94 -49.12
N HIS A 95 0.42 22.27 -48.72
CA HIS A 95 -0.76 22.18 -49.58
C HIS A 95 -0.94 23.42 -50.48
N ASP A 96 -0.56 24.61 -50.01
CA ASP A 96 -0.67 25.86 -50.78
C ASP A 96 0.38 25.98 -51.92
N ASN A 97 1.40 25.11 -51.95
CA ASN A 97 2.45 25.07 -52.97
C ASN A 97 2.22 24.00 -54.07
N PHE A 98 1.02 23.41 -54.14
CA PHE A 98 0.55 22.54 -55.24
C PHE A 98 -0.54 23.26 -56.04
#